data_AF-A0A7J7GG91-F1
#
_entry.id   AF-A0A7J7GG91-F1
#
_cell.length_a   1.000
_cell.length_b   1.000
_cell.length_c   1.000
_cell.angle_alpha   90.00
_cell.angle_beta   90.00
_cell.angle_gamma   90.00
#
_symmetry.space_group_name_H-M   'P 1'
#
loop_
_entity.id
_entity.type
_entity.pdbx_description
1 polymer ?
#
loop_
_entity_poly.entity_id
_entity_poly.type
_entity_poly.pdbx_seq_one_letter_code
_entity_poly.pdbx_strand_id
1 'polypeptide(L)'
;MAAPFIQSGSHNLKYMGINVLGRLIKTSPEIAIDCLEDICHINQSWTCFLTQDPDNTLKRKTFELLYKMTKSSNLEVIVDCMIDYMTNINDHYKAEIASRCVKLAEQFAPSNHCFIQTMNRVFKHAVDLVNIKVATT
;
A
#
# COMPACT_ATOMS: atom_id res chain seq x y z
N MET A 1 4.95 14.96 12.86
CA MET A 1 6.31 15.50 12.56
C MET A 1 6.89 15.00 11.22
N ALA A 2 6.48 13.85 10.67
CA ALA A 2 6.99 13.35 9.38
C ALA A 2 6.20 13.83 8.13
N ALA A 3 4.91 14.17 8.30
CA ALA A 3 4.04 14.63 7.22
C ALA A 3 4.59 15.79 6.35
N PRO A 4 5.25 16.83 6.91
CA PRO A 4 5.77 17.95 6.11
C PRO A 4 6.89 17.53 5.15
N PHE A 5 7.66 16.50 5.50
CA PHE A 5 8.76 16.00 4.68
C PHE A 5 8.27 15.20 3.47
N ILE A 6 7.17 14.45 3.65
CA ILE A 6 6.51 13.68 2.59
C ILE A 6 5.82 14.58 1.57
N GLN A 7 5.35 15.75 2.01
CA GLN A 7 4.64 16.73 1.16
C GLN A 7 5.56 17.63 0.36
N SER A 8 6.86 17.64 0.66
CA SER A 8 7.77 18.51 -0.07
C SER A 8 7.92 18.04 -1.52
N GLY A 9 8.06 18.98 -2.46
CA GLY A 9 8.44 18.67 -3.85
C GLY A 9 9.86 18.10 -4.01
N SER A 10 10.65 18.06 -2.94
CA SER A 10 12.00 17.51 -2.95
C SER A 10 11.99 16.00 -2.70
N HIS A 11 12.50 15.23 -3.66
CA HIS A 11 12.66 13.78 -3.57
C HIS A 11 13.45 13.35 -2.32
N ASN A 12 14.48 14.10 -1.95
CA ASN A 12 15.33 13.79 -0.78
C ASN A 12 14.55 13.88 0.53
N LEU A 13 13.67 14.88 0.66
CA LEU A 13 12.84 15.06 1.86
C LEU A 13 11.72 14.02 1.92
N LYS A 14 11.12 13.65 0.78
CA LYS A 14 10.19 12.51 0.71
C LYS A 14 10.86 11.22 1.19
N TYR A 15 12.07 10.96 0.71
CA TYR A 15 12.85 9.79 1.11
C TYR A 15 13.19 9.80 2.60
N MET A 16 13.56 10.97 3.14
CA MET A 16 13.79 11.15 4.57
C MET A 16 12.51 10.89 5.37
N GLY A 17 11.36 11.41 4.94
CA GLY A 17 10.07 11.18 5.58
C GLY A 17 9.71 9.69 5.63
N ILE A 18 9.89 8.95 4.53
CA ILE A 18 9.62 7.50 4.48
C ILE A 18 10.57 6.74 5.40
N ASN A 19 11.86 7.11 5.43
CA ASN A 19 12.83 6.50 6.35
C ASN A 19 12.49 6.79 7.82
N VAL A 20 12.05 8.01 8.13
CA VAL A 20 11.62 8.41 9.48
C VAL A 20 10.38 7.62 9.87
N LEU A 21 9.37 7.52 9.02
CA LEU A 21 8.19 6.69 9.26
C LEU A 21 8.60 5.21 9.43
N GLY A 22 9.52 4.71 8.60
CA GLY A 22 10.06 3.35 8.69
C GLY A 22 10.70 3.02 10.03
N ARG A 23 11.38 3.99 10.63
CA ARG A 23 11.93 3.86 11.98
C ARG A 23 10.85 4.04 13.04
N LEU A 24 9.94 4.99 12.85
CA LEU A 24 8.85 5.28 13.79
C LEU A 24 7.95 4.08 14.01
N ILE A 25 7.66 3.29 12.97
CA ILE A 25 6.88 2.04 13.09
C ILE A 25 7.54 1.05 14.04
N LYS A 26 8.87 0.94 13.97
CA LYS A 26 9.65 0.01 14.78
C LYS A 26 9.71 0.45 16.25
N THR A 27 9.75 1.75 16.48
CA THR A 27 9.93 2.33 17.82
C THR A 27 8.60 2.62 18.52
N SER A 28 7.61 3.12 17.77
CA SER A 28 6.33 3.62 18.28
C SER A 28 5.25 3.48 17.19
N PRO A 29 4.68 2.28 17.00
CA PRO A 29 3.71 2.00 15.93
C PRO A 29 2.42 2.81 16.06
N GLU A 30 2.08 3.28 17.26
CA GLU A 30 0.87 4.04 17.57
C GLU A 30 0.94 5.45 16.98
N ILE A 31 2.08 6.13 17.20
CA ILE A 31 2.38 7.45 16.62
C ILE A 31 2.56 7.36 15.10
N ALA A 32 3.08 6.23 14.62
CA ALA A 32 3.21 5.99 13.19
C ALA A 32 1.86 6.01 12.49
N ILE A 33 0.85 5.32 13.06
CA ILE A 33 -0.51 5.27 12.51
C ILE A 33 -1.16 6.65 12.49
N ASP A 34 -1.08 7.41 13.59
CA ASP A 34 -1.60 8.78 13.67
C ASP A 34 -0.98 9.67 12.59
N CYS A 35 0.35 9.59 12.43
CA CYS A 35 1.06 10.31 11.38
C CYS A 35 0.69 9.83 9.96
N LEU A 36 0.28 8.56 9.79
CA LEU A 36 -0.20 8.06 8.50
C LEU A 36 -1.60 8.59 8.17
N GLU A 37 -2.50 8.62 9.15
CA GLU A 37 -3.83 9.17 8.97
C GLU A 37 -3.74 10.65 8.58
N ASP A 38 -2.85 11.41 9.22
CA ASP A 38 -2.52 12.78 8.80
C ASP A 38 -2.03 12.84 7.34
N ILE A 39 -1.08 11.98 6.95
CA ILE A 39 -0.57 11.97 5.56
C ILE A 39 -1.66 11.61 4.57
N CYS A 40 -2.53 10.66 4.90
CA CYS A 40 -3.64 10.23 4.05
C CYS A 40 -4.71 11.31 3.93
N HIS A 41 -5.06 11.93 5.06
CA HIS A 41 -6.03 13.03 5.14
C HIS A 41 -5.55 14.23 4.31
N ILE A 42 -4.25 14.55 4.38
CA ILE A 42 -3.70 15.68 3.64
C ILE A 42 -3.50 15.39 2.15
N ASN A 43 -3.05 14.18 1.77
CA ASN A 43 -2.83 13.83 0.36
C ASN A 43 -4.07 13.26 -0.34
N GLN A 44 -5.23 13.23 0.35
CA GLN A 44 -6.50 12.60 -0.05
C GLN A 44 -6.44 11.08 -0.30
N SER A 45 -5.27 10.50 -0.62
CA SER A 45 -5.03 9.06 -0.69
C SER A 45 -3.54 8.72 -0.76
N TRP A 46 -3.11 7.63 -0.10
CA TRP A 46 -1.79 7.02 -0.27
C TRP A 46 -1.48 6.64 -1.72
N THR A 47 -2.54 6.34 -2.48
CA THR A 47 -2.48 6.03 -3.90
C THR A 47 -1.80 7.14 -4.68
N CYS A 48 -2.13 8.40 -4.40
CA CYS A 48 -1.60 9.57 -5.10
C CYS A 48 -0.05 9.59 -5.03
N PHE A 49 0.50 9.28 -3.87
CA PHE A 49 1.96 9.18 -3.68
C PHE A 49 2.56 8.02 -4.48
N LEU A 50 1.94 6.84 -4.44
CA LEU A 50 2.43 5.65 -5.14
C LEU A 50 2.29 5.75 -6.67
N THR A 51 1.36 6.56 -7.19
CA THR A 51 1.16 6.72 -8.63
C THR A 51 1.95 7.90 -9.21
N GLN A 52 2.03 9.03 -8.51
CA GLN A 52 2.58 10.28 -9.07
C GLN A 52 4.09 10.45 -8.92
N ASP A 53 4.74 9.77 -7.98
CA ASP A 53 6.20 9.89 -7.86
C ASP A 53 6.90 9.25 -9.08
N PRO A 54 7.94 9.86 -9.67
CA PRO A 54 8.67 9.25 -10.78
C PRO A 54 9.66 8.16 -10.33
N ASP A 55 10.01 8.12 -9.03
CA ASP A 55 11.00 7.20 -8.47
C ASP A 55 10.36 5.87 -8.02
N ASN A 56 10.60 4.81 -8.79
CA ASN A 56 10.14 3.45 -8.48
C ASN A 56 10.73 2.88 -7.17
N THR A 57 11.91 3.34 -6.75
CA THR A 57 12.53 2.93 -5.47
C THR A 57 11.74 3.47 -4.29
N LEU A 58 11.32 4.73 -4.39
CA LEU A 58 10.51 5.40 -3.38
C LEU A 58 9.14 4.69 -3.25
N LYS A 59 8.50 4.39 -4.38
CA LYS A 59 7.23 3.64 -4.42
C LYS A 59 7.34 2.29 -3.74
N ARG A 60 8.38 1.51 -4.06
CA ARG A 60 8.63 0.21 -3.42
C ARG A 60 8.84 0.33 -1.92
N LYS A 61 9.59 1.35 -1.46
CA LYS A 61 9.78 1.61 -0.02
C LYS A 61 8.49 1.99 0.68
N THR A 62 7.66 2.84 0.08
CA THR A 62 6.34 3.20 0.63
C THR A 62 5.42 2.00 0.68
N PHE A 63 5.42 1.16 -0.35
CA PHE A 63 4.66 -0.09 -0.36
C PHE A 63 5.08 -1.04 0.76
N GLU A 64 6.40 -1.26 0.93
CA GLU A 64 6.95 -2.05 2.04
C GLU A 64 6.54 -1.50 3.41
N LEU A 65 6.46 -0.18 3.51
CA LEU A 65 6.07 0.54 4.70
C LEU A 65 4.60 0.27 5.05
N LEU A 66 3.70 0.42 4.09
CA LEU A 66 2.27 0.15 4.23
C LEU A 66 2.02 -1.31 4.62
N TYR A 67 2.70 -2.25 3.94
CA TYR A 67 2.60 -3.67 4.25
C TYR A 67 2.96 -3.98 5.72
N LYS A 68 4.02 -3.36 6.25
CA LYS A 68 4.47 -3.58 7.64
C LYS A 68 3.58 -2.92 8.70
N MET A 69 2.80 -1.91 8.33
CA MET A 69 1.90 -1.18 9.23
C MET A 69 0.46 -1.68 9.21
N THR A 70 0.17 -2.67 8.37
CA THR A 70 -1.19 -3.19 8.25
C THR A 70 -1.62 -3.84 9.55
N LYS A 71 -2.83 -3.50 9.99
CA LYS A 71 -3.54 -4.00 11.16
C LYS A 71 -5.01 -4.18 10.78
N SER A 72 -5.77 -4.85 11.64
CA SER A 72 -7.21 -5.05 11.42
C SER A 72 -8.00 -3.74 11.30
N SER A 73 -7.56 -2.66 11.94
CA SER A 73 -8.23 -1.34 11.90
C SER A 73 -8.02 -0.56 10.60
N ASN A 74 -6.96 -0.86 9.84
CA ASN A 74 -6.60 -0.11 8.62
C ASN A 74 -6.45 -1.02 7.39
N LEU A 75 -6.83 -2.30 7.51
CA LEU A 75 -6.70 -3.33 6.47
C LEU A 75 -7.37 -2.88 5.16
N GLU A 76 -8.62 -2.44 5.23
CA GLU A 76 -9.38 -2.06 4.02
C GLU A 76 -8.71 -0.91 3.27
N VAL A 77 -8.33 0.15 3.99
CA VAL A 77 -7.70 1.33 3.40
C VAL A 77 -6.35 0.99 2.75
N ILE A 78 -5.54 0.15 3.41
CA ILE A 78 -4.24 -0.24 2.87
C ILE A 78 -4.40 -1.15 1.66
N VAL A 79 -5.30 -2.14 1.72
CA VAL A 79 -5.52 -3.05 0.59
C VAL A 79 -6.07 -2.29 -0.63
N ASP A 80 -7.00 -1.35 -0.45
CA ASP A 80 -7.46 -0.48 -1.53
C ASP A 80 -6.32 0.28 -2.19
N CYS A 81 -5.45 0.88 -1.39
CA CYS A 81 -4.28 1.58 -1.91
C CYS A 81 -3.34 0.65 -2.69
N MET A 82 -3.11 -0.57 -2.18
CA MET A 82 -2.27 -1.57 -2.86
C MET A 82 -2.90 -2.04 -4.17
N ILE A 83 -4.22 -2.21 -4.21
CA ILE A 83 -4.96 -2.56 -5.43
C ILE A 83 -4.85 -1.44 -6.46
N ASP A 84 -5.06 -0.19 -6.06
CA ASP A 84 -4.96 0.94 -6.99
C ASP A 84 -3.53 1.08 -7.54
N TYR A 85 -2.52 0.96 -6.68
CA TYR A 85 -1.13 0.93 -7.11
C TYR A 85 -0.84 -0.22 -8.09
N MET A 86 -1.37 -1.41 -7.82
CA MET A 86 -1.28 -2.56 -8.73
C MET A 86 -1.91 -2.28 -10.11
N THR A 87 -3.03 -1.55 -10.16
CA THR A 87 -3.67 -1.21 -11.46
C THR A 87 -2.86 -0.20 -12.28
N ASN A 88 -2.07 0.65 -11.63
CA ASN A 88 -1.32 1.72 -12.28
C ASN A 88 0.10 1.34 -12.74
N ILE A 89 0.70 0.29 -12.19
CA ILE A 89 1.99 -0.21 -12.68
C ILE A 89 1.77 -1.13 -13.89
N ASN A 90 2.78 -1.35 -14.74
CA ASN A 90 2.69 -2.25 -15.91
C ASN A 90 3.62 -3.47 -15.81
N ASP A 91 4.17 -3.71 -14.63
CA ASP A 91 5.30 -4.62 -14.39
C ASP A 91 4.86 -5.96 -13.81
N HIS A 92 5.71 -6.99 -13.92
CA HIS A 92 5.53 -8.31 -13.29
C HIS A 92 5.30 -8.23 -11.77
N TYR A 93 5.67 -7.10 -11.15
CA TYR A 93 5.44 -6.80 -9.74
C TYR A 93 3.95 -6.80 -9.32
N LYS A 94 3.00 -6.68 -10.26
CA LYS A 94 1.56 -6.77 -9.96
C LYS A 94 1.18 -8.07 -9.23
N ALA A 95 1.75 -9.20 -9.65
CA ALA A 95 1.46 -10.50 -9.05
C ALA A 95 1.97 -10.57 -7.59
N GLU A 96 3.12 -9.96 -7.31
CA GLU A 96 3.65 -9.86 -5.95
C GLU A 96 2.74 -9.00 -5.05
N ILE A 97 2.26 -7.86 -5.57
CA ILE A 97 1.31 -7.00 -4.84
C ILE A 97 0.03 -7.76 -4.51
N ALA A 98 -0.57 -8.44 -5.50
CA ALA A 98 -1.76 -9.25 -5.28
C ALA A 98 -1.53 -10.32 -4.20
N SER A 99 -0.42 -11.07 -4.29
CA SER A 99 -0.07 -12.09 -3.29
C SER A 99 0.06 -11.52 -1.88
N ARG A 100 0.63 -10.32 -1.75
CA ARG A 100 0.74 -9.64 -0.45
C ARG A 100 -0.61 -9.16 0.08
N CYS A 101 -1.51 -8.67 -0.78
CA CYS A 101 -2.86 -8.29 -0.36
C CYS A 101 -3.61 -9.50 0.22
N VAL A 102 -3.48 -10.67 -0.41
CA VAL A 102 -4.07 -11.93 0.11
C VAL A 102 -3.50 -12.26 1.49
N LYS A 103 -2.17 -12.23 1.66
CA LYS A 103 -1.52 -12.50 2.96
C LYS A 103 -1.95 -11.53 4.06
N LEU A 104 -2.19 -10.27 3.72
CA LEU A 104 -2.69 -9.27 4.68
C LEU A 104 -4.15 -9.56 5.07
N ALA A 105 -4.99 -9.91 4.09
CA ALA A 105 -6.36 -10.30 4.34
C ALA A 105 -6.43 -11.53 5.26
N GLU A 106 -5.60 -12.56 5.03
CA GLU A 106 -5.55 -13.75 5.87
C GLU A 106 -5.11 -13.46 7.31
N GLN A 107 -4.15 -12.54 7.50
CA GLN A 107 -3.58 -12.25 8.82
C GLN A 107 -4.41 -11.26 9.65
N PHE A 108 -5.03 -10.29 9.00
CA PHE A 108 -5.61 -9.13 9.69
C PHE A 108 -7.13 -9.00 9.52
N ALA A 109 -7.78 -9.82 8.69
CA ALA A 109 -9.24 -9.76 8.56
C ALA A 109 -9.92 -10.13 9.90
N PRO A 110 -10.76 -9.23 10.46
CA PRO A 110 -11.43 -9.48 11.73
C PRO A 110 -12.58 -10.50 11.63
N SER A 111 -13.05 -10.80 10.41
CA SER A 111 -14.12 -11.78 10.15
C SER A 111 -14.01 -12.36 8.74
N ASN A 112 -14.63 -13.53 8.55
CA ASN A 112 -14.71 -14.17 7.23
C ASN A 112 -15.40 -13.27 6.19
N HIS A 113 -16.37 -12.45 6.62
CA HIS A 113 -17.03 -11.51 5.73
C HIS A 113 -16.06 -10.44 5.21
N CYS A 114 -15.26 -9.84 6.10
CA CYS A 114 -14.23 -8.86 5.73
C CYS A 114 -13.15 -9.50 4.82
N PHE A 115 -12.75 -10.74 5.12
CA PHE A 115 -11.84 -11.49 4.27
C PHE A 115 -12.40 -11.67 2.86
N ILE A 116 -13.63 -12.19 2.72
CA ILE A 116 -14.27 -12.42 1.41
C ILE A 116 -14.43 -11.11 0.64
N GLN A 117 -14.85 -10.02 1.29
CA GLN A 117 -14.95 -8.71 0.65
C GLN A 117 -13.59 -8.22 0.14
N THR A 118 -12.55 -8.31 0.98
CA THR A 118 -11.18 -7.91 0.62
C THR A 118 -10.68 -8.74 -0.57
N MET A 119 -10.84 -10.05 -0.51
CA MET A 119 -10.45 -10.97 -1.58
C MET A 119 -11.20 -10.70 -2.89
N ASN A 120 -12.51 -10.45 -2.84
CA ASN A 120 -13.30 -10.10 -4.02
C ASN A 120 -12.78 -8.84 -4.71
N ARG A 121 -12.34 -7.84 -3.93
CA ARG A 121 -11.75 -6.61 -4.47
C ARG A 121 -10.40 -6.89 -5.14
N VAL A 122 -9.51 -7.61 -4.45
CA VAL A 122 -8.21 -8.00 -5.01
C VAL A 122 -8.42 -8.77 -6.31
N PHE A 123 -9.31 -9.78 -6.32
CA PHE A 123 -9.59 -10.57 -7.52
C PHE A 123 -10.15 -9.75 -8.66
N LYS A 124 -11.15 -8.89 -8.40
CA LYS A 124 -11.76 -8.03 -9.42
C LYS A 124 -10.73 -7.19 -10.19
N HIS A 125 -9.71 -6.68 -9.49
CA HIS A 125 -8.67 -5.86 -10.10
C HIS A 125 -7.45 -6.66 -10.57
N ALA A 126 -7.27 -7.88 -10.06
CA ALA A 126 -6.25 -8.82 -10.51
C ALA A 126 -6.67 -9.65 -11.73
N VAL A 127 -7.93 -9.61 -12.20
CA VAL A 127 -8.40 -10.37 -13.37
C VAL A 127 -7.53 -10.12 -14.61
N ASP A 128 -7.02 -8.90 -14.77
CA ASP A 128 -6.11 -8.53 -15.87
C ASP A 128 -4.79 -9.34 -15.86
N LEU A 129 -4.37 -9.84 -14.69
CA LEU A 129 -3.20 -10.72 -14.53
C LEU A 129 -3.48 -12.17 -14.95
N VAL A 130 -4.74 -12.59 -14.94
CA VAL A 130 -5.15 -13.98 -15.19
C VAL A 130 -5.28 -14.26 -16.70
N ASN A 131 -5.34 -13.22 -17.54
CA ASN A 131 -5.59 -13.36 -18.98
C ASN A 131 -4.37 -13.83 -19.81
N ILE A 132 -3.29 -14.32 -19.20
CA ILE A 132 -2.06 -14.74 -19.91
C ILE A 132 -1.81 -16.26 -19.83
N LYS A 133 -2.54 -17.03 -19.01
CA LYS A 133 -2.30 -18.49 -18.88
C LYS A 133 -3.44 -19.42 -19.29
N VAL A 134 -4.63 -18.92 -19.59
CA VAL A 134 -5.81 -19.78 -19.84
C VAL A 134 -6.21 -19.85 -21.32
N ALA A 135 -5.47 -19.22 -22.23
CA ALA A 135 -5.77 -19.22 -23.67
C ALA A 135 -4.93 -20.21 -24.51
N THR A 136 -4.13 -21.06 -23.89
CA THR A 136 -3.36 -22.10 -24.61
C THR A 136 -3.42 -23.44 -23.88
N THR A 137 -4.53 -24.16 -24.02
CA THR A 137 -4.55 -25.64 -24.02
C THR A 137 -5.71 -26.08 -24.89
#